data_AF-A0A1X0IKT8-F1
#
_entry.id   AF-A0A1X0IKT8-F1
#
_cell.length_a   1.000
_cell.length_b   1.000
_cell.length_c   1.000
_cell.angle_alpha   90.00
_cell.angle_beta   90.00
_cell.angle_gamma   90.00
#
_symmetry.space_group_name_H-M   'P 1'
#
loop_
_entity.id
_entity.type
_entity.pdbx_description
1 polymer ?
#
loop_
_entity_poly.entity_id
_entity_poly.type
_entity_poly.pdbx_seq_one_letter_code
_entity_poly.pdbx_strand_id
1 'polypeptide(L)'
;MGSQAAPTRPDASGAQRTESVAAVDTPWVTIVWDDPVNLMNYVTYVFQKLFGYSEPHATKLMLQVHNEGKAVVSAGSRESMEVDVSKLHAAGLWATMQQDR
;
A
#
# COMPACT_ATOMS: atom_id res chain seq x y z
N MET A 1 36.45 -11.73 -58.15
CA MET A 1 34.97 -11.62 -58.07
C MET A 1 34.42 -13.04 -58.02
N GLY A 2 33.68 -13.55 -57.06
CA GLY A 2 33.26 -13.12 -55.72
C GLY A 2 32.92 -14.40 -54.95
N SER A 3 33.46 -14.53 -53.74
CA SER A 3 32.67 -14.69 -52.51
C SER A 3 32.54 -16.14 -52.05
N GLN A 4 33.38 -16.49 -51.08
CA GLN A 4 33.24 -17.67 -50.22
C GLN A 4 32.01 -17.48 -49.32
N ALA A 5 31.20 -18.53 -49.16
CA ALA A 5 30.19 -18.62 -48.12
C ALA A 5 30.51 -19.83 -47.24
N ALA A 6 30.88 -19.54 -46.00
CA ALA A 6 31.15 -20.52 -44.95
C ALA A 6 29.85 -21.17 -44.43
N PRO A 7 29.90 -22.40 -43.90
CA PRO A 7 28.74 -23.06 -43.31
C PRO A 7 28.50 -22.55 -41.89
N THR A 8 27.33 -21.96 -41.62
CA THR A 8 26.92 -21.60 -40.27
C THR A 8 26.26 -22.80 -39.59
N ARG A 9 26.85 -23.20 -38.45
CA ARG A 9 26.36 -24.22 -37.52
C ARG A 9 25.02 -23.82 -36.89
N PRO A 10 24.18 -24.78 -36.46
CA PRO A 10 22.98 -24.51 -35.70
C PRO A 10 23.37 -24.21 -34.25
N ASP A 11 22.97 -23.06 -33.71
CA ASP A 11 23.00 -22.81 -32.27
C ASP A 11 21.58 -22.86 -31.73
N ALA A 12 21.30 -23.96 -31.03
CA ALA A 12 20.21 -24.04 -30.10
C ALA A 12 20.69 -23.41 -28.79
N SER A 13 20.00 -22.38 -28.29
CA SER A 13 19.63 -22.21 -26.87
C SER A 13 19.27 -20.77 -26.57
N GLY A 14 18.09 -20.59 -25.99
CA GLY A 14 17.67 -19.31 -25.46
C GLY A 14 16.25 -19.43 -24.95
N ALA A 15 16.02 -20.42 -24.09
CA ALA A 15 14.82 -20.49 -23.27
C ALA A 15 14.64 -19.11 -22.65
N GLN A 16 13.61 -18.38 -23.09
CA GLN A 16 13.24 -17.10 -22.52
C GLN A 16 12.88 -17.39 -21.08
N ARG A 17 13.84 -17.09 -20.19
CA ARG A 17 13.75 -17.29 -18.77
C ARG A 17 12.52 -16.53 -18.33
N THR A 18 11.44 -17.27 -18.09
CA THR A 18 10.27 -16.76 -17.41
C THR A 18 10.74 -16.54 -15.99
N GLU A 19 11.32 -15.37 -15.73
CA GLU A 19 11.54 -14.87 -14.38
C GLU A 19 10.19 -14.44 -13.84
N SER A 20 9.28 -15.41 -13.69
CA SER A 20 8.19 -15.33 -12.75
C SER A 20 8.82 -15.41 -11.36
N VAL A 21 9.48 -14.32 -10.96
CA VAL A 21 9.58 -13.97 -9.56
C VAL A 21 8.14 -13.81 -9.13
N ALA A 22 7.64 -14.80 -8.39
CA ALA A 22 6.41 -14.65 -7.65
C ALA A 22 6.63 -13.43 -6.74
N ALA A 23 6.24 -12.26 -7.21
CA ALA A 23 6.14 -11.07 -6.40
C ALA A 23 5.14 -11.47 -5.32
N VAL A 24 5.66 -11.72 -4.11
CA VAL A 24 4.84 -11.73 -2.91
C VAL A 24 4.14 -10.38 -2.98
N ASP A 25 2.82 -10.39 -3.20
CA ASP A 25 2.05 -9.17 -3.37
C ASP A 25 2.14 -8.40 -2.06
N THR A 26 3.10 -7.49 -2.00
CA THR A 26 3.33 -6.67 -0.82
C THR A 26 2.07 -5.85 -0.60
N PRO A 27 1.39 -6.00 0.55
CA PRO A 27 0.13 -5.34 0.77
C PRO A 27 0.31 -3.82 0.74
N TRP A 28 -0.67 -3.13 0.17
CA TRP A 28 -0.80 -1.69 0.32
C TRP A 28 -1.35 -1.39 1.71
N VAL A 29 -0.89 -0.31 2.31
CA VAL A 29 -1.35 0.14 3.62
C VAL A 29 -1.93 1.55 3.52
N THR A 30 -2.98 1.80 4.29
CA THR A 30 -3.56 3.13 4.50
C THR A 30 -2.98 3.72 5.78
N ILE A 31 -2.41 4.92 5.67
CA ILE A 31 -1.75 5.65 6.75
C ILE A 31 -2.55 6.91 7.03
N VAL A 32 -2.86 7.14 8.31
CA VAL A 32 -3.44 8.39 8.81
C VAL A 32 -2.36 9.21 9.49
N TRP A 33 -2.33 10.50 9.24
CA TRP A 33 -1.34 11.44 9.75
C TRP A 33 -1.92 12.33 10.84
N ASP A 34 -1.07 12.78 11.75
CA ASP A 34 -1.45 13.78 12.76
C ASP A 34 -1.70 15.13 12.10
N ASP A 35 -2.76 15.80 12.53
CA ASP A 35 -3.20 17.08 12.02
C ASP A 35 -3.66 17.98 13.17
N PRO A 36 -3.37 19.30 13.14
CA PRO A 36 -3.75 20.22 14.20
C PRO A 36 -5.26 20.55 14.26
N VAL A 37 -6.06 20.15 13.27
CA VAL A 37 -7.48 20.51 13.17
C VAL A 37 -8.39 19.49 13.88
N ASN A 38 -8.07 18.19 13.80
CA ASN A 38 -8.94 17.13 14.32
C ASN A 38 -8.67 16.79 15.80
N LEU A 39 -9.75 16.67 16.58
CA LEU A 39 -9.68 16.26 17.99
C LEU A 39 -9.49 14.73 18.11
N MET A 40 -8.76 14.28 19.13
CA MET A 40 -8.54 12.85 19.44
C MET A 40 -9.83 12.02 19.44
N ASN A 41 -10.87 12.50 20.12
CA ASN A 41 -12.16 11.80 20.20
C ASN A 41 -12.82 11.64 18.82
N TYR A 42 -12.63 12.63 17.93
CA TYR A 42 -13.17 12.56 16.57
C TYR A 42 -12.41 11.53 15.74
N VAL A 43 -11.07 11.52 15.80
CA VAL A 43 -10.23 10.52 15.12
C VAL A 43 -10.63 9.11 15.55
N THR A 44 -10.75 8.87 16.87
CA THR A 44 -11.20 7.59 17.43
C THR A 44 -12.60 7.21 16.92
N TYR A 45 -13.55 8.15 16.88
CA TYR A 45 -14.89 7.89 16.34
C TYR A 45 -14.85 7.51 14.85
N VAL A 46 -14.04 8.20 14.04
CA VAL A 46 -13.91 7.89 12.61
C VAL A 46 -13.32 6.49 12.41
N PHE A 47 -12.35 6.09 13.22
CA PHE A 47 -11.79 4.72 13.15
C PHE A 47 -12.82 3.65 13.48
N GLN A 48 -13.67 3.88 14.48
CA GLN A 48 -14.79 2.98 14.79
C GLN A 48 -15.81 2.95 13.63
N LYS A 49 -16.17 4.11 13.08
CA LYS A 49 -17.22 4.22 12.06
C LYS A 49 -16.80 3.67 10.69
N LEU A 50 -15.59 3.94 10.24
CA LEU A 50 -15.14 3.57 8.89
C LEU A 50 -14.57 2.14 8.83
N PHE A 51 -13.88 1.70 9.88
CA PHE A 51 -13.21 0.40 9.92
C PHE A 51 -13.86 -0.61 10.86
N GLY A 52 -14.89 -0.21 11.62
CA GLY A 52 -15.56 -1.10 12.56
C GLY A 52 -14.69 -1.49 13.76
N TYR A 53 -13.64 -0.74 14.06
CA TYR A 53 -12.77 -1.03 15.20
C TYR A 53 -13.50 -0.84 16.52
N SER A 54 -13.13 -1.66 17.51
CA SER A 54 -13.57 -1.44 18.88
C SER A 54 -12.94 -0.16 19.44
N GLU A 55 -13.63 0.49 20.38
CA GLU A 55 -13.12 1.69 21.07
C GLU A 55 -11.67 1.55 21.56
N PRO A 56 -11.23 0.46 22.24
CA PRO A 56 -9.85 0.34 22.68
C PRO A 56 -8.85 0.26 21.52
N HIS A 57 -9.21 -0.40 20.41
CA HIS A 57 -8.33 -0.48 19.23
C HIS A 57 -8.23 0.87 18.52
N ALA A 58 -9.37 1.53 18.31
CA ALA A 58 -9.43 2.86 17.72
C ALA A 58 -8.65 3.88 18.57
N THR A 59 -8.76 3.81 19.89
CA THR A 59 -8.03 4.68 20.82
C THR A 59 -6.52 4.45 20.72
N LYS A 60 -6.08 3.19 20.61
CA LYS A 60 -4.66 2.86 20.41
C LYS A 60 -4.11 3.46 19.11
N LEU A 61 -4.84 3.30 18.00
CA LEU A 61 -4.43 3.87 16.71
C LEU A 61 -4.42 5.40 16.75
N MET A 62 -5.40 6.02 17.40
CA MET A 62 -5.43 7.47 17.57
C MET A 62 -4.22 7.96 18.38
N LEU A 63 -3.88 7.29 19.48
CA LEU A 63 -2.70 7.62 20.28
C LEU A 63 -1.40 7.46 19.48
N GLN A 64 -1.35 6.47 18.60
CA GLN A 64 -0.23 6.30 17.69
C GLN A 64 -0.13 7.44 16.68
N VAL A 65 -1.24 7.87 16.08
CA VAL A 65 -1.27 9.09 15.24
C VAL A 65 -0.72 10.28 16.03
N HIS A 66 -1.22 10.52 17.23
CA HIS A 66 -0.84 11.68 18.04
C HIS A 66 0.62 11.68 18.49
N ASN A 67 1.13 10.53 18.96
CA ASN A 67 2.48 10.44 19.52
C ASN A 67 3.56 10.24 18.45
N GLU A 68 3.26 9.48 17.39
CA GLU A 68 4.22 9.09 16.36
C GLU A 68 4.05 9.89 15.05
N GLY A 69 3.04 10.76 14.98
CA GLY A 69 2.69 11.57 13.81
C GLY A 69 1.95 10.81 12.71
N LYS A 70 1.81 9.48 12.84
CA LYS A 70 1.11 8.62 11.87
C LYS A 70 0.72 7.25 12.45
N ALA A 71 -0.30 6.63 11.88
CA ALA A 71 -0.67 5.24 12.14
C ALA A 71 -1.10 4.52 10.86
N VAL A 72 -0.76 3.23 10.74
CA VAL A 72 -1.35 2.35 9.72
C VAL A 72 -2.72 1.90 10.22
N VAL A 73 -3.76 2.16 9.44
CA VAL A 73 -5.16 1.89 9.84
C VAL A 73 -5.81 0.75 9.05
N SER A 74 -5.28 0.37 7.89
CA SER A 74 -5.81 -0.71 7.05
C SER A 74 -4.70 -1.23 6.13
N ALA A 75 -4.78 -2.50 5.71
CA ALA A 75 -3.84 -3.14 4.79
C ALA A 75 -4.58 -4.08 3.83
N GLY A 76 -4.18 -4.12 2.56
CA GLY A 76 -4.80 -4.99 1.55
C GLY A 76 -4.40 -4.63 0.13
N SER A 77 -5.28 -4.94 -0.83
CA SER A 77 -5.10 -4.56 -2.24
C SER A 77 -5.10 -3.03 -2.40
N ARG A 78 -4.39 -2.55 -3.42
CA ARG A 78 -4.33 -1.11 -3.74
C ARG A 78 -5.71 -0.46 -3.83
N GLU A 79 -6.64 -1.10 -4.54
CA GLU A 79 -8.00 -0.59 -4.75
C GLU A 79 -8.75 -0.39 -3.42
N SER A 80 -8.62 -1.33 -2.48
CA SER A 80 -9.22 -1.21 -1.15
C SER A 80 -8.62 -0.04 -0.37
N MET A 81 -7.30 0.18 -0.47
CA MET A 81 -6.63 1.30 0.19
C MET A 81 -7.02 2.65 -0.42
N GLU A 82 -7.23 2.72 -1.74
CA GLU A 82 -7.74 3.92 -2.43
C GLU A 82 -9.14 4.31 -1.91
N VAL A 83 -10.00 3.32 -1.70
CA VAL A 83 -11.33 3.51 -1.12
C VAL A 83 -11.23 4.00 0.33
N ASP A 84 -10.34 3.40 1.13
CA ASP A 84 -10.17 3.77 2.55
C ASP A 84 -9.61 5.18 2.70
N VAL A 85 -8.60 5.56 1.90
CA VAL A 85 -8.07 6.94 1.84
C VAL A 85 -9.19 7.92 1.47
N SER A 86 -10.00 7.59 0.46
CA SER A 86 -11.12 8.45 0.03
C SER A 86 -12.16 8.66 1.14
N LYS A 87 -12.50 7.61 1.89
CA LYS A 87 -13.42 7.70 3.04
C LYS A 87 -12.83 8.57 4.16
N LEU A 88 -11.54 8.43 4.45
CA LEU A 88 -10.84 9.21 5.46
C LEU A 88 -10.79 10.69 5.10
N HIS A 89 -10.47 11.02 3.84
CA HIS A 89 -10.50 12.40 3.33
C HIS A 89 -11.91 12.99 3.41
N ALA A 90 -12.94 12.22 3.05
CA ALA A 90 -14.33 12.66 3.19
C ALA A 90 -14.74 12.88 4.66
N ALA A 91 -14.09 12.19 5.60
CA ALA A 91 -14.25 12.41 7.04
C ALA A 91 -13.37 13.55 7.59
N GLY A 92 -12.58 14.23 6.75
CA GLY A 92 -11.72 15.34 7.14
C GLY A 92 -10.38 14.94 7.75
N LEU A 93 -9.98 13.67 7.64
CA LEU A 93 -8.68 13.18 8.11
C LEU A 93 -7.65 13.20 6.98
N TRP A 94 -6.41 13.57 7.31
CA TRP A 94 -5.30 13.40 6.38
C TRP A 94 -4.88 11.94 6.34
N ALA A 95 -5.05 11.31 5.18
CA ALA A 95 -4.58 9.96 4.92
C ALA A 95 -3.79 9.83 3.60
N THR A 96 -2.93 8.82 3.52
CA THR A 96 -2.20 8.42 2.30
C THR A 96 -2.14 6.90 2.21
N MET A 97 -1.89 6.34 1.03
CA MET A 97 -1.57 4.92 0.88
C MET A 97 -0.14 4.71 0.40
N GLN A 98 0.49 3.61 0.81
CA GLN A 98 1.81 3.20 0.32
C GLN A 98 1.93 1.68 0.24
N GLN A 99 2.90 1.18 -0.52
CA GLN A 99 3.23 -0.24 -0.55
C GLN A 99 4.24 -0.56 0.58
N ASP A 100 3.95 -1.57 1.39
CA ASP A 100 4.73 -1.94 2.58
C ASP A 100 6.07 -2.64 2.25
N ARG A 101 7.08 -1.88 1.80
CA ARG A 101 8.37 -2.43 1.30
C ARG A 101 9.23 -3.14 2.35
#